data_AF-A0AAU3M3C1-F1
#
_entry.id   AF-A0AAU3M3C1-F1
#
_cell.length_a   1.000
_cell.length_b   1.000
_cell.length_c   1.000
_cell.angle_alpha   90.00
_cell.angle_beta   90.00
_cell.angle_gamma   90.00
#
_symmetry.space_group_name_H-M   'P 1'
#
loop_
_entity.id
_entity.type
_entity.pdbx_description
1 polymer ?
#
loop_
_entity_poly.entity_id
_entity_poly.type
_entity_poly.pdbx_seq_one_letter_code
_entity_poly.pdbx_strand_id
1 'polypeptide(L)'
;METSQRVVQRSVLFSRLLLVMVILSVMFLGYSLVRENLPARLTSTWPWKLRLLDIQSAVAAVLASGGAALARAQYARTVRPVLGHFGRVNADMAPGGQLAWVCHLFNGGQEVAVVTDLSYWIVYTPEAHARGVRDSSRWVLQQSAVAEIETCSLSHKRDFSMNLVGPGRPIPGQQLVFLGWFTEKAMRELENVFVRVHAADRVGDTHERVIDLMKGVQRVPVHPDPPAPY
;
A
#
# COMPACT_ATOMS: atom_id res chain seq x y z
N MET A 1 -16.44 -1.97 4.19
CA MET A 1 -15.25 -1.32 3.59
C MET A 1 -14.57 -2.25 2.61
N GLU A 2 -14.07 -1.75 1.49
CA GLU A 2 -13.33 -2.58 0.53
C GLU A 2 -11.94 -2.91 1.09
N THR A 3 -11.61 -4.21 1.22
CA THR A 3 -10.34 -4.68 1.82
C THR A 3 -9.31 -5.13 0.76
N SER A 4 -9.62 -4.90 -0.51
CA SER A 4 -8.76 -5.22 -1.64
C SER A 4 -7.53 -4.28 -1.63
N GLN A 5 -6.38 -4.80 -2.03
CA GLN A 5 -5.19 -3.96 -2.21
C GLN A 5 -5.26 -3.27 -3.57
N ARG A 6 -5.08 -1.95 -3.58
CA ARG A 6 -5.11 -1.13 -4.80
C ARG A 6 -3.86 -0.26 -4.94
N VAL A 7 -3.50 0.05 -6.18
CA VAL A 7 -2.46 1.05 -6.47
C VAL A 7 -3.13 2.42 -6.48
N VAL A 8 -2.73 3.32 -5.58
CA VAL A 8 -3.35 4.65 -5.45
C VAL A 8 -2.59 5.68 -6.26
N GLN A 9 -1.26 5.58 -6.31
CA GLN A 9 -0.43 6.53 -7.05
C GLN A 9 0.73 5.80 -7.71
N ARG A 10 0.94 6.05 -9.00
CA ARG A 10 2.15 5.62 -9.70
C ARG A 10 3.20 6.72 -9.63
N SER A 11 4.47 6.35 -9.55
CA SER A 11 5.57 7.31 -9.58
C SER A 11 5.53 8.12 -10.88
N VAL A 12 5.15 9.39 -10.75
CA VAL A 12 4.92 10.30 -11.88
C VAL A 12 6.19 10.50 -12.69
N LEU A 13 7.33 10.71 -12.00
CA LEU A 13 8.60 11.03 -12.64
C LEU A 13 9.03 9.90 -13.58
N PHE A 14 9.14 8.68 -13.06
CA PHE A 14 9.70 7.59 -13.84
C PHE A 14 8.70 6.98 -14.82
N SER A 15 7.41 6.92 -14.48
CA SER A 15 6.41 6.36 -15.40
C SER A 15 6.10 7.32 -16.55
N ARG A 16 5.95 8.62 -16.30
CA ARG A 16 5.63 9.59 -17.36
C ARG A 16 6.83 9.88 -18.24
N LEU A 17 8.03 10.00 -17.66
CA LEU A 17 9.24 10.27 -18.44
C LEU A 17 9.50 9.17 -19.47
N LEU A 18 9.45 7.89 -19.06
CA LEU A 18 9.65 6.77 -19.98
C LEU A 18 8.57 6.73 -21.06
N LEU A 19 7.31 6.96 -20.70
CA LEU A 19 6.21 7.01 -21.68
C LEU A 19 6.42 8.14 -22.69
N VAL A 20 6.79 9.34 -22.22
CA VAL A 20 7.08 10.50 -23.09
C VAL A 20 8.26 10.20 -23.99
N MET A 21 9.33 9.58 -23.49
CA MET A 21 10.48 9.18 -24.30
C MET A 21 10.11 8.17 -25.38
N VAL A 22 9.26 7.18 -25.07
CA VAL A 22 8.74 6.23 -26.06
C VAL A 22 7.93 6.95 -27.13
N ILE A 23 6.98 7.81 -26.74
CA ILE A 23 6.13 8.56 -27.67
C ILE A 23 7.00 9.43 -28.59
N LEU A 24 7.94 10.19 -28.03
CA LEU A 24 8.86 11.03 -28.81
C LEU A 24 9.71 10.20 -29.76
N SER A 25 10.22 9.05 -29.32
CA SER A 25 11.02 8.16 -30.17
C SER A 25 10.20 7.61 -31.35
N VAL A 26 8.96 7.19 -31.09
CA VAL A 26 8.04 6.71 -32.13
C VAL A 26 7.66 7.84 -33.11
N MET A 27 7.43 9.05 -32.59
CA MET A 27 7.16 10.22 -33.44
C MET A 27 8.35 10.55 -34.34
N PHE A 28 9.58 10.54 -33.81
CA PHE A 28 10.78 10.77 -34.61
C PHE A 28 11.01 9.67 -35.65
N LEU A 29 10.76 8.41 -35.29
CA LEU A 29 10.83 7.31 -36.25
C LEU A 29 9.80 7.48 -37.38
N GLY A 30 8.55 7.80 -37.04
CA GLY A 30 7.50 8.06 -38.03
C GLY A 30 7.85 9.23 -38.95
N TYR A 31 8.39 10.31 -38.38
CA TYR A 31 8.90 11.46 -39.15
C TYR A 31 10.01 11.05 -40.12
N SER A 32 11.01 10.31 -39.64
CA SER A 32 12.14 9.88 -40.47
C SER A 32 11.71 8.92 -41.59
N LEU A 33 10.77 8.01 -41.30
CA LEU A 33 10.21 7.10 -42.31
C LEU A 33 9.43 7.87 -43.38
N VAL A 34 8.54 8.79 -43.00
CA VAL A 34 7.81 9.61 -43.98
C VAL A 34 8.78 10.43 -44.82
N ARG A 35 9.76 11.08 -44.18
CA ARG A 35 10.74 11.92 -44.87
C ARG A 35 11.58 11.14 -45.89
N GLU A 36 12.04 9.93 -45.56
CA GLU A 36 12.83 9.11 -46.49
C GLU A 36 12.01 8.59 -47.68
N ASN A 37 10.69 8.47 -47.52
CA ASN A 37 9.79 8.08 -48.60
C ASN A 37 9.26 9.27 -49.42
N LEU A 38 9.57 10.52 -49.05
CA LEU A 38 9.11 11.70 -49.78
C LEU A 38 9.99 12.00 -51.01
N PRO A 39 9.40 12.45 -52.12
CA PRO A 39 10.13 12.97 -53.27
C PRO A 39 11.08 14.11 -52.89
N ALA A 40 12.26 14.17 -53.54
CA ALA A 40 13.29 15.19 -53.28
C ALA A 40 12.79 16.66 -53.40
N ARG A 41 11.70 16.88 -54.13
CA ARG A 41 11.05 18.20 -54.29
C ARG A 41 10.40 18.69 -53.00
N LEU A 42 9.89 17.78 -52.17
CA LEU A 42 9.17 18.07 -50.93
C LEU A 42 10.10 18.08 -49.71
N THR A 43 11.27 17.45 -49.79
CA THR A 43 12.26 17.44 -48.71
C THR A 43 13.09 18.72 -48.62
N SER A 44 12.98 19.62 -49.61
CA SER A 44 13.63 20.94 -49.61
C SER A 44 12.83 22.02 -48.87
N THR A 45 11.54 21.79 -48.62
CA THR A 45 10.65 22.73 -47.93
C THR A 45 10.47 22.36 -46.45
N TRP A 46 10.08 23.35 -45.63
CA TRP A 46 9.75 23.10 -44.23
C TRP A 46 8.42 22.33 -44.14
N PRO A 47 8.25 21.36 -43.23
CA PRO A 47 9.18 20.94 -42.17
C PRO A 47 10.23 19.89 -42.59
N TRP A 48 10.08 19.24 -43.75
CA TRP A 48 10.87 18.08 -44.19
C TRP A 48 12.35 18.32 -44.47
N LYS A 49 12.75 19.60 -44.57
CA LYS A 49 14.15 20.01 -44.63
C LYS A 49 14.94 19.59 -43.38
N LEU A 50 14.30 19.49 -42.21
CA LEU A 50 14.96 19.13 -40.96
C LEU A 50 15.27 17.63 -40.91
N ARG A 51 16.52 17.26 -40.63
CA ARG A 51 16.93 15.88 -40.35
C ARG A 51 17.17 15.75 -38.85
N LEU A 52 16.15 15.32 -38.12
CA LEU A 52 16.20 15.20 -36.66
C LEU A 52 17.03 13.98 -36.22
N LEU A 53 16.67 12.79 -36.72
CA LEU A 53 17.43 11.55 -36.56
C LEU A 53 17.46 10.77 -37.88
N ASP A 54 18.52 10.00 -38.12
CA ASP A 54 18.50 8.96 -39.13
C ASP A 54 17.65 7.75 -38.68
N ILE A 55 17.26 6.90 -39.63
CA ILE A 55 16.41 5.74 -39.32
C ILE A 55 17.07 4.83 -38.29
N GLN A 56 18.38 4.59 -38.40
CA GLN A 56 19.10 3.70 -37.47
C GLN A 56 19.02 4.20 -36.03
N SER A 57 19.27 5.49 -35.81
CA SER A 57 19.21 6.12 -34.49
C SER A 57 17.76 6.22 -33.98
N ALA A 58 16.79 6.49 -34.85
CA ALA A 58 15.38 6.52 -34.47
C ALA A 58 14.86 5.13 -34.05
N VAL A 59 15.25 4.08 -34.77
CA VAL A 59 14.96 2.68 -34.38
C VAL A 59 15.63 2.36 -33.05
N ALA A 60 16.91 2.71 -32.88
CA ALA A 60 17.62 2.50 -31.61
C ALA A 60 16.94 3.21 -30.44
N ALA A 61 16.47 4.46 -30.63
CA ALA A 61 15.76 5.22 -29.62
C ALA A 61 14.43 4.56 -29.22
N VAL A 62 13.66 4.05 -30.19
CA VAL A 62 12.41 3.30 -29.91
C VAL A 62 12.70 2.02 -29.16
N LEU A 63 13.70 1.23 -29.58
CA LEU A 63 14.07 -0.01 -28.92
C LEU A 63 14.56 0.23 -27.49
N ALA A 64 15.41 1.24 -27.27
CA ALA A 64 15.94 1.58 -25.95
C ALA A 64 14.84 2.09 -25.01
N SER A 65 14.05 3.07 -25.45
CA SER A 65 12.98 3.63 -24.62
C SER A 65 11.85 2.62 -24.36
N GLY A 66 11.45 1.86 -25.38
CA GLY A 66 10.43 0.82 -25.28
C GLY A 66 10.89 -0.34 -24.40
N GLY A 67 12.13 -0.80 -24.57
CA GLY A 67 12.74 -1.81 -23.72
C GLY A 67 12.83 -1.38 -22.26
N ALA A 68 13.25 -0.15 -21.99
CA ALA A 68 13.28 0.42 -20.65
C ALA A 68 11.88 0.51 -20.01
N ALA A 69 10.87 0.93 -20.78
CA ALA A 69 9.48 0.99 -20.31
C ALA A 69 8.92 -0.40 -19.95
N LEU A 70 9.19 -1.40 -20.79
CA LEU A 70 8.79 -2.79 -20.53
C LEU A 70 9.53 -3.38 -19.33
N ALA A 71 10.85 -3.18 -19.24
CA ALA A 71 11.65 -3.63 -18.11
C ALA A 71 11.14 -3.03 -16.78
N ARG A 72 10.81 -1.74 -16.77
CA ARG A 72 10.18 -1.10 -15.61
C ARG A 72 8.84 -1.74 -15.27
N ALA A 73 7.98 -1.99 -16.26
CA ALA A 73 6.67 -2.58 -16.02
C ALA A 73 6.77 -3.99 -15.41
N GLN A 74 7.73 -4.80 -15.88
CA GLN A 74 8.03 -6.11 -15.29
C GLN A 74 8.57 -5.96 -13.87
N TYR A 75 9.53 -5.06 -13.66
CA TYR A 75 10.11 -4.84 -12.34
C TYR A 75 9.07 -4.35 -11.32
N ALA A 76 8.23 -3.37 -11.68
CA ALA A 76 7.13 -2.88 -10.84
C ALA A 76 6.16 -3.99 -10.43
N ARG A 77 5.89 -4.96 -11.33
CA ARG A 77 5.06 -6.12 -11.02
C ARG A 77 5.73 -7.05 -10.02
N THR A 78 7.04 -7.27 -10.15
CA THR A 78 7.82 -8.15 -9.26
C THR A 78 7.98 -7.55 -7.86
N VAL A 79 8.19 -6.23 -7.76
CA VAL A 79 8.37 -5.56 -6.46
C VAL A 79 7.06 -5.12 -5.79
N ARG A 80 5.92 -5.44 -6.41
CA ARG A 80 4.61 -5.06 -5.86
C ARG A 80 4.45 -5.68 -4.46
N PRO A 81 4.18 -4.86 -3.43
CA PRO A 81 3.95 -5.39 -2.10
C PRO A 81 2.68 -6.24 -2.10
N VAL A 82 2.64 -7.24 -1.23
CA VAL A 82 1.44 -8.03 -0.97
C VAL A 82 1.13 -7.85 0.51
N LEU A 83 0.50 -6.73 0.85
CA LEU A 83 0.23 -6.39 2.25
C LEU A 83 -0.82 -7.35 2.78
N GLY A 84 -0.55 -8.06 3.87
CA GLY A 84 -1.46 -8.99 4.52
C GLY A 84 -1.60 -8.68 6.00
N HIS A 85 -2.50 -9.40 6.67
CA HIS A 85 -2.60 -9.33 8.13
C HIS A 85 -2.74 -10.73 8.71
N PHE A 86 -2.27 -10.86 9.94
CA PHE A 86 -2.32 -12.08 10.71
C PHE A 86 -2.76 -11.72 12.13
N GLY A 87 -3.81 -12.39 12.60
CA GLY A 87 -4.35 -12.24 13.95
C GLY A 87 -4.23 -13.57 14.70
N ARG A 88 -3.90 -13.50 15.99
CA ARG A 88 -3.84 -14.67 16.88
C ARG A 88 -4.08 -14.30 18.33
N VAL A 89 -4.51 -15.26 19.14
CA VAL A 89 -4.56 -15.12 20.59
C VAL A 89 -3.16 -15.32 21.19
N ASN A 90 -2.75 -14.42 22.07
CA ASN A 90 -1.47 -14.51 22.82
C ASN A 90 -1.68 -14.06 24.27
N ALA A 91 -0.99 -14.70 25.22
CA ALA A 91 -1.03 -14.38 26.65
C ALA A 91 0.03 -13.35 27.08
N ASP A 92 1.12 -13.21 26.32
CA ASP A 92 2.31 -12.47 26.77
C ASP A 92 2.31 -10.99 26.37
N MET A 93 1.30 -10.53 25.61
CA MET A 93 1.29 -9.18 25.03
C MET A 93 0.48 -8.17 25.86
N ALA A 94 -0.59 -8.61 26.54
CA ALA A 94 -1.39 -7.75 27.40
C ALA A 94 -0.92 -7.86 28.87
N PRO A 95 -1.11 -6.81 29.69
CA PRO A 95 -0.66 -6.83 31.08
C PRO A 95 -1.30 -7.95 31.91
N GLY A 96 -0.53 -8.50 32.85
CA GLY A 96 -1.03 -9.51 33.78
C GLY A 96 -1.30 -10.87 33.15
N GLY A 97 -0.69 -11.19 32.00
CA GLY A 97 -0.85 -12.48 31.32
C GLY A 97 -2.24 -12.67 30.69
N GLN A 98 -2.97 -11.58 30.47
CA GLN A 98 -4.30 -11.64 29.87
C GLN A 98 -4.21 -12.09 28.42
N LEU A 99 -5.15 -12.96 28.02
CA LEU A 99 -5.31 -13.33 26.63
C LEU A 99 -5.81 -12.14 25.82
N ALA A 100 -5.09 -11.82 24.75
CA ALA A 100 -5.43 -10.77 23.82
C ALA A 100 -5.35 -11.25 22.39
N TRP A 101 -6.22 -10.70 21.54
CA TRP A 101 -6.12 -10.83 20.10
C TRP A 101 -5.05 -9.88 19.58
N VAL A 102 -3.98 -10.43 19.02
CA VAL A 102 -2.78 -9.72 18.58
C VAL A 102 -2.76 -9.67 17.06
N CYS A 103 -2.63 -8.46 16.52
CA CYS A 103 -2.69 -8.21 15.09
C CYS A 103 -1.32 -7.79 14.55
N HIS A 104 -0.93 -8.40 13.44
CA HIS A 104 0.29 -8.09 12.70
C HIS A 104 -0.05 -7.75 11.25
N LEU A 105 0.70 -6.82 10.70
CA LEU A 105 0.83 -6.53 9.28
C LEU A 105 2.01 -7.33 8.74
N PHE A 106 1.92 -7.87 7.54
CA PHE A 106 3.09 -8.42 6.85
C PHE A 106 3.09 -8.01 5.38
N ASN A 107 4.24 -8.11 4.75
CA ASN A 107 4.37 -8.01 3.31
C ASN A 107 4.75 -9.38 2.75
N GLY A 108 3.83 -10.02 2.03
CA GLY A 108 4.08 -11.27 1.31
C GLY A 108 4.89 -11.11 0.03
N GLY A 109 5.21 -9.87 -0.36
CA GLY A 109 6.16 -9.58 -1.44
C GLY A 109 7.60 -9.85 -1.00
N GLN A 110 8.50 -10.00 -1.98
CA GLN A 110 9.92 -10.26 -1.72
C GLN A 110 10.71 -9.02 -1.29
N GLU A 111 10.29 -7.84 -1.75
CA GLU A 111 10.97 -6.57 -1.48
C GLU A 111 10.37 -5.84 -0.27
N VAL A 112 11.11 -4.87 0.25
CA VAL A 112 10.63 -3.96 1.30
C VAL A 112 9.60 -2.98 0.73
N ALA A 113 8.50 -2.77 1.46
CA ALA A 113 7.61 -1.64 1.26
C ALA A 113 7.81 -0.63 2.39
N VAL A 114 7.62 0.65 2.15
CA VAL A 114 7.80 1.69 3.16
C VAL A 114 6.46 2.35 3.46
N VAL A 115 6.04 2.35 4.73
CA VAL A 115 4.81 3.04 5.14
C VAL A 115 4.93 4.53 4.83
N THR A 116 3.92 5.07 4.17
CA THR A 116 3.81 6.49 3.83
C THR A 116 2.74 7.18 4.67
N ASP A 117 1.64 6.48 4.95
CA ASP A 117 0.58 6.94 5.84
C ASP A 117 -0.12 5.72 6.46
N LEU A 118 -0.67 5.91 7.66
CA LEU A 118 -1.45 4.89 8.34
C LEU A 118 -2.58 5.55 9.14
N SER A 119 -3.79 5.10 8.89
CA SER A 119 -5.01 5.68 9.47
C SER A 119 -6.00 4.61 9.89
N TYR A 120 -6.87 4.95 10.83
CA TYR A 120 -7.75 4.03 11.52
C TYR A 120 -9.22 4.43 11.37
N TRP A 121 -10.09 3.44 11.41
CA TRP A 121 -11.54 3.62 11.48
C TRP A 121 -12.11 2.59 12.45
N ILE A 122 -12.84 3.07 13.45
CA ILE A 122 -13.37 2.24 14.53
C ILE A 122 -14.87 2.04 14.34
N VAL A 123 -15.32 0.79 14.45
CA VAL A 123 -16.73 0.41 14.49
C VAL A 123 -16.98 -0.29 15.82
N TYR A 124 -17.99 0.17 16.54
CA TYR A 124 -18.36 -0.34 17.86
C TYR A 124 -19.46 -1.39 17.76
N THR A 125 -19.58 -2.23 18.80
CA THR A 125 -20.62 -3.25 18.89
C THR A 125 -22.01 -2.62 19.08
N PRO A 126 -23.09 -3.35 18.73
CA PRO A 126 -24.46 -2.87 19.00
C PRO A 126 -24.70 -2.52 20.47
N GLU A 127 -24.07 -3.23 21.41
CA GLU A 127 -24.16 -2.95 22.84
C GLU A 127 -23.52 -1.60 23.20
N ALA A 128 -22.41 -1.23 22.57
CA ALA A 128 -21.78 0.07 22.73
C ALA A 128 -22.64 1.19 22.10
N HIS A 129 -23.24 0.94 20.93
CA HIS A 129 -24.19 1.88 20.33
C HIS A 129 -25.41 2.14 21.21
N ALA A 130 -25.92 1.11 21.90
CA ALA A 130 -27.02 1.25 22.85
C ALA A 130 -26.68 2.18 24.04
N ARG A 131 -25.38 2.36 24.35
CA ARG A 131 -24.87 3.34 25.34
C ARG A 131 -24.61 4.73 24.75
N GLY A 132 -24.88 4.93 23.46
CA GLY A 132 -24.69 6.21 22.76
C GLY A 132 -23.30 6.40 22.14
N VAL A 133 -22.44 5.38 22.16
CA VAL A 133 -21.16 5.40 21.44
C VAL A 133 -21.44 5.41 19.93
N ARG A 134 -20.64 6.16 19.17
CA ARG A 134 -20.77 6.24 17.71
C ARG A 134 -19.51 5.75 17.03
N ASP A 135 -19.68 5.13 15.87
CA ASP A 135 -18.58 4.78 14.99
C ASP A 135 -17.79 6.03 14.56
N SER A 136 -16.52 5.81 14.20
CA SER A 136 -15.71 6.87 13.61
C SER A 136 -16.41 7.40 12.35
N SER A 137 -16.43 8.72 12.17
CA SER A 137 -17.03 9.36 10.97
C SER A 137 -16.02 9.57 9.84
N ARG A 138 -14.72 9.43 10.13
CA ARG A 138 -13.61 9.62 9.20
C ARG A 138 -12.43 8.73 9.59
N TRP A 139 -11.50 8.56 8.66
CA TRP A 139 -10.20 8.00 8.96
C TRP A 139 -9.40 8.94 9.87
N VAL A 140 -8.88 8.42 10.97
CA VAL A 140 -8.15 9.18 11.99
C VAL A 140 -6.74 8.65 12.22
N LEU A 141 -5.86 9.46 12.80
CA LEU A 141 -4.52 9.04 13.20
C LEU A 141 -4.57 8.15 14.44
N GLN A 142 -3.49 7.41 14.71
CA GLN A 142 -3.37 6.49 15.84
C GLN A 142 -3.77 7.14 17.18
N GLN A 143 -3.29 8.35 17.47
CA GLN A 143 -3.56 9.03 18.74
C GLN A 143 -5.05 9.35 18.90
N SER A 144 -5.71 9.79 17.83
CA SER A 144 -7.15 10.06 17.82
C SER A 144 -7.97 8.78 17.94
N ALA A 145 -7.55 7.70 17.28
CA ALA A 145 -8.20 6.39 17.40
C ALA A 145 -8.12 5.86 18.84
N VAL A 146 -6.96 5.99 19.49
CA VAL A 146 -6.79 5.63 20.91
C VAL A 146 -7.74 6.48 21.78
N ALA A 147 -7.76 7.80 21.59
CA ALA A 147 -8.63 8.68 22.36
C ALA A 147 -10.13 8.36 22.15
N GLU A 148 -10.55 8.03 20.92
CA GLU A 148 -11.92 7.59 20.63
C GLU A 148 -12.27 6.30 21.39
N ILE A 149 -11.41 5.29 21.36
CA ILE A 149 -11.64 4.01 22.04
C ILE A 149 -11.70 4.19 23.57
N GLU A 150 -10.86 5.07 24.14
CA GLU A 150 -10.85 5.33 25.58
C GLU A 150 -12.16 5.94 26.11
N THR A 151 -12.97 6.57 25.25
CA THR A 151 -14.31 7.05 25.64
C THR A 151 -15.26 5.93 26.07
N CYS A 152 -14.96 4.66 25.71
CA CYS A 152 -15.77 3.49 26.03
C CYS A 152 -15.35 2.82 27.36
N SER A 153 -14.76 3.56 28.30
CA SER A 153 -14.21 3.00 29.56
C SER A 153 -13.14 1.91 29.35
N LEU A 154 -12.47 1.96 28.19
CA LEU A 154 -11.29 1.16 27.89
C LEU A 154 -10.04 1.98 28.21
N SER A 155 -8.99 1.32 28.69
CA SER A 155 -7.72 1.98 28.98
C SER A 155 -6.63 1.52 28.02
N HIS A 156 -5.94 2.47 27.38
CA HIS A 156 -4.81 2.16 26.51
C HIS A 156 -3.67 1.49 27.32
N LYS A 157 -2.99 0.53 26.69
CA LYS A 157 -1.99 -0.37 27.27
C LYS A 157 -2.50 -1.28 28.40
N ARG A 158 -3.81 -1.31 28.65
CA ARG A 158 -4.44 -2.26 29.59
C ARG A 158 -5.47 -3.13 28.90
N ASP A 159 -6.45 -2.52 28.24
CA ASP A 159 -7.53 -3.23 27.55
C ASP A 159 -7.24 -3.38 26.05
N PHE A 160 -6.46 -2.46 25.49
CA PHE A 160 -6.00 -2.51 24.11
C PHE A 160 -4.69 -1.74 23.95
N SER A 161 -3.95 -2.01 22.89
CA SER A 161 -2.80 -1.23 22.48
C SER A 161 -2.75 -1.14 20.96
N MET A 162 -2.46 0.05 20.43
CA MET A 162 -2.28 0.28 18.99
C MET A 162 -0.89 0.84 18.77
N ASN A 163 -0.09 0.16 17.96
CA ASN A 163 1.28 0.55 17.70
C ASN A 163 1.34 1.76 16.74
N LEU A 164 2.25 2.69 17.01
CA LEU A 164 2.50 3.81 16.11
C LEU A 164 3.44 3.36 14.99
N VAL A 165 2.85 3.03 13.85
CA VAL A 165 3.60 2.73 12.62
C VAL A 165 3.62 3.99 11.76
N GLY A 166 4.61 4.84 12.00
CA GLY A 166 4.74 6.14 11.32
C GLY A 166 5.29 6.05 9.89
N PRO A 167 5.21 7.16 9.12
CA PRO A 167 5.84 7.27 7.82
C PRO A 167 7.34 6.95 7.88
N GLY A 168 7.85 6.30 6.82
CA GLY A 168 9.24 5.86 6.73
C GLY A 168 9.52 4.49 7.37
N ARG A 169 8.55 3.89 8.08
CA ARG A 169 8.73 2.56 8.66
C ARG A 169 8.79 1.50 7.55
N PRO A 170 9.84 0.66 7.47
CA PRO A 170 9.87 -0.44 6.52
C PRO A 170 8.92 -1.56 6.95
N ILE A 171 8.26 -2.16 5.96
CA ILE A 171 7.54 -3.44 6.02
C ILE A 171 8.37 -4.44 5.21
N PRO A 172 9.35 -5.09 5.85
CA PRO A 172 10.17 -6.09 5.19
C PRO A 172 9.33 -7.24 4.65
N GLY A 173 9.79 -7.82 3.54
CA GLY A 173 9.22 -9.05 3.00
C GLY A 173 9.29 -10.17 4.04
N GLN A 174 8.21 -10.93 4.18
CA GLN A 174 8.10 -12.11 5.05
C GLN A 174 8.26 -11.85 6.56
N GLN A 175 8.24 -10.59 7.00
CA GLN A 175 8.31 -10.24 8.43
C GLN A 175 6.99 -9.64 8.93
N LEU A 176 6.74 -9.85 10.22
CA LEU A 176 5.56 -9.33 10.91
C LEU A 176 5.87 -7.97 11.54
N VAL A 177 5.05 -6.97 11.20
CA VAL A 177 4.98 -5.66 11.84
C VAL A 177 3.81 -5.66 12.80
N PHE A 178 4.09 -5.57 14.09
CA PHE A 178 3.07 -5.50 15.12
C PHE A 178 2.20 -4.23 14.97
N LEU A 179 0.88 -4.42 14.84
CA LEU A 179 -0.10 -3.32 14.71
C LEU A 179 -0.80 -3.01 16.03
N GLY A 180 -1.07 -4.01 16.86
CA GLY A 180 -1.81 -3.81 18.10
C GLY A 180 -2.36 -5.09 18.70
N TRP A 181 -2.96 -4.97 19.88
CA TRP A 181 -3.66 -6.06 20.54
C TRP A 181 -4.93 -5.56 21.25
N PHE A 182 -5.88 -6.47 21.47
CA PHE A 182 -7.18 -6.20 22.09
C PHE A 182 -7.55 -7.32 23.07
N THR A 183 -7.82 -6.99 24.33
CA THR A 183 -8.32 -7.99 25.31
C THR A 183 -9.78 -8.31 25.07
N GLU A 184 -10.29 -9.36 25.72
CA GLU A 184 -11.73 -9.68 25.71
C GLU A 184 -12.60 -8.47 26.03
N LYS A 185 -12.21 -7.66 27.03
CA LYS A 185 -12.95 -6.45 27.40
C LYS A 185 -13.05 -5.47 26.22
N ALA A 186 -11.95 -5.23 25.50
CA ALA A 186 -11.97 -4.37 24.33
C ALA A 186 -12.80 -4.98 23.18
N MET A 187 -12.70 -6.30 22.95
CA MET A 187 -13.44 -7.00 21.89
C MET A 187 -14.96 -7.09 22.12
N ARG A 188 -15.43 -6.84 23.35
CA ARG A 188 -16.87 -6.68 23.66
C ARG A 188 -17.41 -5.32 23.26
N GLU A 189 -16.55 -4.30 23.22
CA GLU A 189 -16.90 -2.92 22.88
C GLU A 189 -16.68 -2.62 21.40
N LEU A 190 -15.65 -3.23 20.80
CA LEU A 190 -15.22 -3.01 19.43
C LEU A 190 -15.73 -4.12 18.52
N GLU A 191 -16.43 -3.74 17.45
CA GLU A 191 -16.90 -4.65 16.40
C GLU A 191 -15.81 -4.87 15.36
N ASN A 192 -15.31 -3.78 14.77
CA ASN A 192 -14.22 -3.79 13.81
C ASN A 192 -13.26 -2.64 14.07
N VAL A 193 -11.98 -2.90 13.82
CA VAL A 193 -10.94 -1.87 13.79
C VAL A 193 -10.25 -1.96 12.45
N PHE A 194 -10.55 -1.03 11.56
CA PHE A 194 -9.93 -0.98 10.25
C PHE A 194 -8.66 -0.14 10.28
N VAL A 195 -7.62 -0.62 9.61
CA VAL A 195 -6.37 0.11 9.35
C VAL A 195 -6.21 0.28 7.86
N ARG A 196 -6.13 1.52 7.41
CA ARG A 196 -5.73 1.87 6.05
C ARG A 196 -4.24 2.12 6.04
N VAL A 197 -3.52 1.25 5.34
CA VAL A 197 -2.07 1.32 5.17
C VAL A 197 -1.77 1.85 3.77
N HIS A 198 -1.03 2.95 3.69
CA HIS A 198 -0.40 3.40 2.46
C HIS A 198 1.08 3.04 2.50
N ALA A 199 1.57 2.30 1.51
CA ALA A 199 2.97 1.92 1.42
C ALA A 199 3.55 2.19 0.03
N ALA A 200 4.74 2.78 -0.03
CA ALA A 200 5.50 2.93 -1.26
C ALA A 200 6.37 1.70 -1.51
N ASP A 201 6.41 1.23 -2.75
CA ASP A 201 7.35 0.20 -3.18
C ASP A 201 8.69 0.79 -3.64
N ARG A 202 9.62 -0.09 -4.00
CA ARG A 202 10.96 0.27 -4.45
C ARG A 202 10.99 1.06 -5.77
N VAL A 203 9.92 0.99 -6.55
CA VAL A 203 9.77 1.68 -7.84
C VAL A 203 9.08 3.05 -7.66
N GLY A 204 8.64 3.34 -6.45
CA GLY A 204 8.01 4.59 -6.02
C GLY A 204 6.51 4.62 -6.27
N ASP A 205 5.87 3.46 -6.50
CA ASP A 205 4.41 3.38 -6.59
C ASP A 205 3.83 3.21 -5.17
N THR A 206 2.74 3.94 -4.89
CA THR A 206 2.02 3.89 -3.61
C THR A 206 0.84 2.94 -3.70
N HIS A 207 0.81 1.99 -2.78
CA HIS A 207 -0.23 0.98 -2.62
C HIS A 207 -1.05 1.29 -1.39
N GLU A 208 -2.35 1.04 -1.46
CA GLU A 208 -3.27 1.12 -0.33
C GLU A 208 -3.86 -0.25 -0.05
N ARG A 209 -3.97 -0.58 1.23
CA ARG A 209 -4.80 -1.69 1.69
C ARG A 209 -5.54 -1.29 2.96
N VAL A 210 -6.84 -1.59 3.00
CA VAL A 210 -7.63 -1.55 4.23
C VAL A 210 -7.67 -2.95 4.83
N ILE A 211 -7.24 -3.04 6.09
CA ILE A 211 -7.14 -4.27 6.87
C ILE A 211 -8.14 -4.19 8.01
N ASP A 212 -8.94 -5.23 8.20
CA ASP A 212 -9.78 -5.39 9.38
C ASP A 212 -9.02 -6.19 10.45
N LEU A 213 -8.62 -5.52 11.53
CA LEU A 213 -7.86 -6.15 12.61
C LEU A 213 -8.69 -7.17 13.40
N MET A 214 -10.03 -7.06 13.36
CA MET A 214 -10.95 -7.95 14.06
C MET A 214 -11.42 -9.11 13.17
N LYS A 215 -10.90 -9.22 11.95
CA LYS A 215 -11.28 -10.31 11.06
C LYS A 215 -10.86 -11.65 11.65
N GLY A 216 -11.83 -12.54 11.85
CA GLY A 216 -11.61 -13.87 12.42
C GLY A 216 -11.28 -13.88 13.90
N VAL A 217 -11.56 -12.77 14.61
CA VAL A 217 -11.27 -12.61 16.03
C VAL A 217 -11.98 -13.66 16.90
N GLN A 218 -11.26 -14.22 17.87
CA GLN A 218 -11.84 -15.00 18.95
C GLN A 218 -12.23 -14.06 20.10
N ARG A 219 -13.50 -13.66 20.16
CA ARG A 219 -13.98 -12.64 21.13
C ARG A 219 -13.89 -13.07 22.59
N VAL A 220 -13.93 -14.37 22.85
CA VAL A 220 -13.78 -14.96 24.18
C VAL A 220 -12.60 -15.95 24.12
N PRO A 221 -11.36 -15.46 24.17
CA PRO A 221 -10.18 -16.31 24.06
C PRO A 221 -10.05 -17.20 25.30
N VAL A 222 -9.93 -18.50 25.11
CA VAL A 222 -9.82 -19.49 26.21
C VAL A 222 -8.39 -20.01 26.38
N HIS A 223 -7.64 -20.11 25.28
CA HIS A 223 -6.26 -20.55 25.26
C HIS A 223 -5.45 -19.71 24.26
N PRO A 224 -4.13 -19.54 24.48
CA PRO A 224 -3.27 -18.92 23.48
C PRO A 224 -3.19 -19.82 22.23
N ASP A 225 -3.07 -19.20 21.06
CA ASP A 225 -2.79 -19.94 19.84
C ASP A 225 -1.34 -20.45 19.86
N PRO A 226 -1.07 -21.60 19.21
CA PRO A 226 0.29 -22.12 19.09
C PRO A 226 1.22 -21.07 18.45
N PRO A 227 2.54 -21.12 18.75
CA PRO A 227 3.49 -20.22 18.12
C PRO A 227 3.40 -20.33 16.60
N ALA A 228 3.36 -19.18 15.93
CA ALA A 228 3.33 -19.14 14.47
C ALA A 228 4.59 -19.84 13.92
N PRO A 229 4.47 -20.67 12.87
CA PRO A 229 5.64 -21.17 12.18
C PRO A 229 6.41 -19.97 11.60
N TYR A 230 7.68 -19.85 11.98
CA TYR A 230 8.59 -18.83 11.48
C TYR A 230 8.84 -18.98 9.98
#